data_AF-A0A7W5B0D4-F1
#
_entry.id   AF-A0A7W5B0D4-F1
#
_cell.length_a   1.000
_cell.length_b   1.000
_cell.length_c   1.000
_cell.angle_alpha   90.00
_cell.angle_beta   90.00
_cell.angle_gamma   90.00
#
_symmetry.space_group_name_H-M   'P 1'
#
loop_
_entity.id
_entity.type
_entity.pdbx_description
1 polymer ?
#
loop_
_entity_poly.entity_id
_entity_poly.type
_entity_poly.pdbx_seq_one_letter_code
_entity_poly.pdbx_strand_id
1 'polypeptide(L)'
;MIDHQPDLNQLPKELKSAFQELNIMKYLRQAGFRKRFGFTYTRLFQLVFVLLFHQKNWFRLLESNKGESFPGKDAVYRFLNHTGYAWRRFLTFLSTATVQKVNSLTSVD
;
A
#
# COMPACT_ATOMS: atom_id res chain seq x y z
N MET A 1 -3.21 -6.60 28.28
CA MET A 1 -3.57 -6.95 26.89
C MET A 1 -3.20 -5.75 26.04
N ILE A 2 -1.98 -5.73 25.49
CA ILE A 2 -1.48 -4.58 24.74
C ILE A 2 -1.97 -4.75 23.30
N ASP A 3 -2.80 -3.82 22.85
CA ASP A 3 -3.17 -3.67 21.46
C ASP A 3 -1.92 -3.34 20.64
N HIS A 4 -1.22 -4.36 20.19
CA HIS A 4 -0.16 -4.20 19.21
C HIS A 4 -0.80 -4.03 17.84
N GLN A 5 -1.14 -2.80 17.49
CA GLN A 5 -1.09 -2.39 16.09
C GLN A 5 0.39 -2.28 15.71
N PRO A 6 0.94 -3.21 14.92
CA PRO A 6 2.28 -3.04 14.38
C PRO A 6 2.21 -1.87 13.42
N ASP A 7 2.83 -0.81 13.90
CA ASP A 7 2.65 0.54 13.43
C ASP A 7 3.17 0.69 12.00
N LEU A 8 2.31 1.20 11.12
CA LEU A 8 2.66 1.61 9.76
C LEU A 8 3.58 2.85 9.74
N ASN A 9 3.99 3.35 10.90
CA ASN A 9 5.04 4.35 11.06
C ASN A 9 6.43 3.91 10.53
N GLN A 10 6.57 2.73 9.93
CA GLN A 10 7.77 2.29 9.21
C GLN A 10 7.79 2.60 7.72
N LEU A 11 6.73 3.19 7.13
CA LEU A 11 6.93 3.79 5.80
C LEU A 11 7.99 4.89 5.93
N PRO A 12 8.99 4.93 5.04
CA PRO A 12 9.80 6.13 4.87
C PRO A 12 8.89 7.35 4.83
N LYS A 13 9.30 8.41 5.50
CA LYS A 13 8.49 9.65 5.63
C LYS A 13 8.04 10.15 4.26
N GLU A 14 8.91 9.99 3.27
CA GLU A 14 8.72 10.33 1.87
C GLU A 14 7.57 9.52 1.24
N LEU A 15 7.52 8.22 1.51
CA LEU A 15 6.50 7.30 1.04
C LEU A 15 5.12 7.63 1.65
N LYS A 16 5.08 7.97 2.94
CA LYS A 16 3.86 8.41 3.61
C LYS A 16 3.32 9.72 3.01
N SER A 17 4.20 10.70 2.80
CA SER A 17 3.84 11.97 2.16
C SER A 17 3.29 11.76 0.75
N ALA A 18 4.00 10.98 -0.08
CA ALA A 18 3.56 10.66 -1.43
C ALA A 18 2.19 9.96 -1.46
N PHE A 19 1.94 9.02 -0.53
CA PHE A 19 0.67 8.31 -0.47
C PHE A 19 -0.51 9.22 -0.09
N GLN A 20 -0.28 10.17 0.81
CA GLN A 20 -1.26 11.17 1.20
C GLN A 20 -1.52 12.13 0.05
N GLU A 21 -0.45 12.65 -0.55
CA GLU A 21 -0.49 13.59 -1.66
C GLU A 21 -1.24 13.02 -2.89
N LEU A 22 -0.96 11.76 -3.23
CA LEU A 22 -1.59 11.05 -4.33
C LEU A 22 -2.93 10.39 -3.96
N ASN A 23 -3.41 10.57 -2.73
CA ASN A 23 -4.67 10.01 -2.25
C ASN A 23 -4.81 8.49 -2.49
N ILE A 24 -3.73 7.73 -2.36
CA ILE A 24 -3.66 6.30 -2.74
C ILE A 24 -4.74 5.47 -2.04
N MET A 25 -4.94 5.69 -0.74
CA MET A 25 -5.91 4.92 0.06
C MET A 25 -7.37 5.18 -0.35
N LYS A 26 -7.67 6.40 -0.81
CA LYS A 26 -8.98 6.77 -1.36
C LYS A 26 -9.25 5.98 -2.63
N TYR A 27 -8.30 5.93 -3.56
CA TYR A 27 -8.48 5.23 -4.84
C TYR A 27 -8.53 3.71 -4.69
N LEU A 28 -7.79 3.13 -3.74
CA LEU A 28 -7.96 1.71 -3.37
C LEU A 28 -9.40 1.44 -2.91
N ARG A 29 -9.95 2.28 -2.03
CA ARG A 29 -11.33 2.12 -1.54
C ARG A 29 -12.35 2.27 -2.67
N GLN A 30 -12.19 3.28 -3.54
CA GLN A 30 -13.07 3.50 -4.70
C GLN A 30 -13.00 2.36 -5.72
N ALA A 31 -11.83 1.73 -5.86
CA ALA A 31 -11.66 0.54 -6.69
C ALA A 31 -12.28 -0.73 -6.07
N GLY A 32 -12.87 -0.65 -4.87
CA GLY A 32 -13.57 -1.76 -4.24
C GLY A 32 -12.70 -2.62 -3.32
N PHE A 33 -11.51 -2.15 -2.95
CA PHE A 33 -10.68 -2.86 -1.97
C PHE A 33 -11.36 -2.78 -0.60
N ARG A 34 -11.69 -3.96 -0.05
CA ARG A 34 -12.33 -4.12 1.26
C ARG A 34 -11.55 -5.14 2.09
N LYS A 35 -11.52 -4.94 3.40
CA LYS A 35 -11.00 -5.95 4.34
C LYS A 35 -11.93 -7.15 4.29
N ARG A 36 -11.38 -8.36 4.12
CA ARG A 36 -12.13 -9.61 4.23
C ARG A 36 -11.70 -10.38 5.48
N PHE A 37 -10.44 -10.77 5.56
CA PHE A 37 -9.90 -11.53 6.68
C PHE A 37 -8.42 -11.19 6.91
N GLY A 38 -7.95 -11.32 8.16
CA GLY A 38 -6.57 -11.04 8.52
C GLY A 38 -6.20 -9.55 8.38
N PHE A 39 -5.05 -9.30 7.75
CA PHE A 39 -4.49 -7.96 7.57
C PHE A 39 -5.33 -7.08 6.65
N THR A 40 -5.31 -5.78 6.86
CA THR A 40 -6.02 -4.83 5.99
C THR A 40 -5.32 -4.71 4.64
N TYR A 41 -6.09 -4.44 3.59
CA TYR A 41 -5.54 -4.16 2.26
C TYR A 41 -4.59 -2.96 2.27
N THR A 42 -4.85 -1.96 3.11
CA THR A 42 -3.97 -0.79 3.28
C THR A 42 -2.59 -1.20 3.79
N ARG A 43 -2.56 -2.07 4.81
CA ARG A 43 -1.33 -2.55 5.44
C ARG A 43 -0.53 -3.45 4.50
N LEU A 44 -1.21 -4.35 3.79
CA LEU A 44 -0.55 -5.22 2.80
C LEU A 44 -0.01 -4.42 1.62
N PHE A 45 -0.77 -3.43 1.13
CA PHE A 45 -0.32 -2.52 0.08
C PHE A 45 0.91 -1.74 0.51
N GLN A 46 0.89 -1.11 1.68
CA GLN A 46 2.02 -0.35 2.21
C GLN A 46 3.27 -1.22 2.38
N LEU A 47 3.11 -2.44 2.89
CA LEU A 47 4.22 -3.38 3.08
C LEU A 47 4.91 -3.74 1.76
N VAL A 48 4.14 -3.96 0.68
CA VAL A 48 4.70 -4.23 -0.65
C VAL A 48 5.60 -3.07 -1.09
N PHE A 49 5.14 -1.83 -0.92
CA PHE A 49 5.92 -0.65 -1.29
C PHE A 49 7.17 -0.44 -0.43
N VAL A 50 7.07 -0.63 0.89
CA VAL A 50 8.24 -0.56 1.79
C VAL A 50 9.32 -1.55 1.37
N LEU A 51 8.93 -2.79 1.03
CA LEU A 51 9.89 -3.81 0.59
C LEU A 51 10.54 -3.48 -0.74
N LEU A 52 9.75 -3.03 -1.72
CA LEU A 52 10.24 -2.61 -3.02
C LEU A 52 11.24 -1.45 -2.90
N PHE A 53 10.90 -0.40 -2.14
CA PHE A 53 11.72 0.81 -2.03
C PHE A 53 12.98 0.61 -1.17
N HIS A 54 12.95 -0.25 -0.15
CA HIS A 54 14.15 -0.57 0.62
C HIS A 54 15.02 -1.67 0.01
N GLN A 55 14.63 -2.24 -1.14
CA GLN A 55 15.26 -3.42 -1.75
C GLN A 55 15.44 -4.58 -0.74
N LYS A 56 14.58 -4.64 0.29
CA LYS A 56 14.66 -5.66 1.33
C LYS A 56 13.98 -6.91 0.83
N ASN A 57 14.69 -8.02 0.89
CA ASN A 57 14.07 -9.32 0.63
C ASN A 57 13.16 -9.69 1.81
N TRP A 58 11.98 -10.22 1.49
CA TRP A 58 10.99 -10.79 2.40
C TRP A 58 11.61 -11.71 3.47
N PHE A 59 12.60 -12.50 3.08
CA PHE A 59 13.32 -13.41 3.97
C PHE A 59 14.00 -12.65 5.13
N ARG A 60 14.71 -11.56 4.82
CA ARG A 60 15.36 -10.71 5.85
C ARG A 60 14.35 -9.98 6.74
N LEU A 61 13.14 -9.71 6.25
CA LEU A 61 12.07 -9.12 7.06
C LEU A 61 11.56 -10.13 8.09
N LEU A 62 11.32 -11.37 7.67
CA LEU A 62 10.80 -12.43 8.53
C LEU A 62 11.82 -12.97 9.55
N GLU A 63 13.12 -12.98 9.22
CA GLU A 63 14.18 -13.40 10.15
C GLU A 63 14.50 -12.35 11.24
N SER A 64 13.97 -11.14 11.12
CA SER A 64 14.15 -10.12 12.16
C SER A 64 13.39 -10.51 13.44
N ASN A 65 13.83 -9.99 14.60
CA ASN A 65 13.13 -10.13 15.89
C ASN A 65 11.65 -9.64 15.87
N LYS A 66 11.19 -9.06 14.76
CA LYS A 66 9.81 -8.59 14.53
C LYS A 66 9.06 -9.43 13.48
N GLY A 67 9.62 -10.55 13.02
CA GLY A 67 9.08 -11.37 11.93
C GLY A 67 7.63 -11.80 12.13
N GLU A 68 7.26 -12.23 13.35
CA GLU A 68 5.89 -12.64 13.69
C GLU A 68 4.88 -11.47 13.66
N SER A 69 5.35 -10.22 13.79
CA SER A 69 4.48 -9.04 13.74
C SER A 69 4.12 -8.62 12.31
N PHE A 70 4.83 -9.14 11.30
CA PHE A 70 4.58 -8.85 9.90
C PHE A 70 3.62 -9.87 9.27
N PRO A 71 2.82 -9.46 8.27
CA PRO A 71 2.14 -10.41 7.41
C PRO A 71 3.12 -11.43 6.86
N GLY A 72 2.74 -12.70 6.85
CA GLY A 72 3.49 -13.75 6.17
C GLY A 72 3.40 -13.62 4.65
N LYS A 73 4.31 -14.29 3.93
CA LYS A 73 4.42 -14.22 2.46
C LYS A 73 3.09 -14.53 1.78
N ASP A 74 2.37 -15.51 2.31
CA ASP A 74 1.08 -15.96 1.79
C ASP A 74 0.00 -14.88 1.91
N ALA A 75 0.04 -14.05 2.96
CA ALA A 75 -0.93 -12.96 3.11
C ALA A 75 -0.75 -11.90 2.01
N VAL A 76 0.50 -11.57 1.66
CA VAL A 76 0.78 -10.63 0.56
C VAL A 76 0.49 -11.25 -0.79
N TYR A 77 0.83 -12.52 -1.04
CA TYR A 77 0.46 -13.16 -2.31
C TYR A 77 -1.04 -13.28 -2.49
N ARG A 78 -1.78 -13.66 -1.44
CA ARG A 78 -3.24 -13.67 -1.47
C ARG A 78 -3.78 -12.28 -1.78
N PHE A 79 -3.18 -11.22 -1.24
CA PHE A 79 -3.56 -9.85 -1.55
C PHE A 79 -3.27 -9.47 -3.00
N LEU A 80 -2.07 -9.72 -3.51
CA LEU A 80 -1.69 -9.35 -4.88
C LEU A 80 -2.52 -10.10 -5.93
N ASN A 81 -2.78 -11.39 -5.69
CA ASN A 81 -3.44 -12.27 -6.65
C ASN A 81 -4.95 -12.41 -6.42
N HIS A 82 -5.55 -11.66 -5.50
CA HIS A 82 -6.99 -11.76 -5.23
C HIS A 82 -7.80 -11.25 -6.43
N THR A 83 -8.59 -12.11 -7.05
CA THR A 83 -9.42 -11.79 -8.23
C THR A 83 -10.45 -10.69 -7.99
N GLY A 84 -10.93 -10.55 -6.74
CA GLY A 84 -11.86 -9.49 -6.35
C GLY A 84 -11.22 -8.11 -6.13
N TYR A 85 -9.90 -7.95 -6.25
CA TYR A 85 -9.26 -6.65 -6.19
C TYR A 85 -9.06 -6.09 -7.59
N ALA A 86 -9.84 -5.04 -7.91
CA ALA A 86 -9.88 -4.44 -9.23
C ALA A 86 -8.67 -3.51 -9.45
N TRP A 87 -7.47 -4.09 -9.59
CA TRP A 87 -6.22 -3.39 -9.82
C TRP A 87 -6.28 -2.42 -10.99
N ARG A 88 -6.90 -2.82 -12.11
CA ARG A 88 -7.11 -1.96 -13.28
C ARG A 88 -7.88 -0.69 -12.92
N ARG A 89 -8.99 -0.83 -12.18
CA ARG A 89 -9.81 0.30 -11.76
C ARG A 89 -9.05 1.22 -10.80
N PHE A 90 -8.27 0.66 -9.88
CA PHE A 90 -7.39 1.43 -9.00
C PHE A 90 -6.37 2.26 -9.81
N LEU A 91 -5.67 1.63 -10.75
CA LEU A 91 -4.69 2.30 -11.61
C LEU A 91 -5.35 3.40 -12.43
N THR A 92 -6.52 3.16 -13.02
CA THR A 92 -7.26 4.19 -13.76
C THR A 92 -7.57 5.39 -12.88
N PHE A 93 -8.15 5.19 -11.68
CA PHE A 93 -8.45 6.32 -10.79
C PHE A 93 -7.21 7.10 -10.38
N LEU A 94 -6.13 6.40 -10.03
CA LEU A 94 -4.88 7.03 -9.66
C LEU A 94 -4.29 7.82 -10.83
N SER A 95 -4.19 7.22 -12.02
CA SER A 95 -3.65 7.86 -13.21
C SER A 95 -4.44 9.11 -13.59
N THR A 96 -5.77 9.05 -13.62
CA THR A 96 -6.61 10.22 -13.92
C THR A 96 -6.34 11.35 -12.93
N ALA A 97 -6.29 11.04 -11.63
CA ALA A 97 -6.03 12.04 -10.60
C ALA A 97 -4.62 12.64 -10.69
N THR A 98 -3.61 11.82 -10.96
CA THR A 98 -2.22 12.28 -11.14
C THR A 98 -2.10 13.18 -12.37
N VAL A 99 -2.71 12.79 -13.50
CA VAL A 99 -2.72 13.61 -14.71
C VAL A 99 -3.42 14.95 -14.47
N GLN A 100 -4.59 14.96 -13.82
CA GLN A 100 -5.28 16.20 -13.47
C GLN A 100 -4.41 17.11 -12.60
N LYS A 101 -3.75 16.54 -11.59
CA LYS A 101 -2.85 17.28 -10.70
C LYS A 101 -1.67 17.88 -11.47
N VAL A 102 -0.99 17.09 -12.30
CA VAL A 102 0.16 17.57 -13.07
C VAL A 102 -0.29 18.62 -14.10
N ASN A 103 -1.40 18.39 -14.79
CA ASN A 103 -1.95 19.35 -15.75
C ASN A 103 -2.23 20.71 -15.11
N SER A 104 -2.73 20.77 -13.86
CA SER A 104 -2.92 22.05 -13.16
C SER A 104 -1.62 22.80 -12.81
N LEU A 105 -0.48 22.12 -12.83
CA LEU A 105 0.84 22.71 -12.55
C LEU A 105 1.60 23.07 -13.82
N THR A 106 1.20 22.50 -14.97
CA THR A 106 1.82 22.71 -16.27
C THR A 106 0.88 23.37 -17.28
N SER A 107 -0.35 23.70 -16.87
CA SER A 107 -1.25 24.46 -17.72
C SER A 107 -0.62 25.81 -17.96
N VAL A 108 -0.41 26.11 -19.24
CA VAL A 108 -0.10 27.45 -19.71
C VAL A 108 -1.40 28.23 -19.52
N ASP A 109 -1.52 28.92 -18.39
CA ASP A 109 -2.31 30.16 -18.42
C ASP A 109 -1.69 31.10 -19.46
#